data_AF-A0A5K0WJD7-F1
#
_entry.id   AF-A0A5K0WJD7-F1
#
_cell.length_a   1.000
_cell.length_b   1.000
_cell.length_c   1.000
_cell.angle_alpha   90.00
_cell.angle_beta   90.00
_cell.angle_gamma   90.00
#
_symmetry.space_group_name_H-M   'P 1'
#
loop_
_entity.id
_entity.type
_entity.pdbx_description
1 polymer ?
#
loop_
_entity_poly.entity_id
_entity_poly.type
_entity_poly.pdbx_seq_one_letter_code
_entity_poly.pdbx_strand_id
1 'polypeptide(L)' 'IRSFIPEVIRVFGQIVMSSEESSEVKAQVGRAFCHLVSCYGDQIQPIMGSLPPDQANALLAFANKH' A
#
# COMPACT_ATOMS: atom_id res chain seq x y z
N ILE A 1 -20.73 7.71 -4.40
CA ILE A 1 -20.08 6.82 -3.41
C ILE A 1 -18.62 7.26 -3.30
N ARG A 2 -18.16 7.71 -2.14
CA ARG A 2 -16.74 8.06 -1.92
C ARG A 2 -15.95 6.76 -1.84
N SER A 3 -15.02 6.54 -2.76
CA SER A 3 -14.13 5.37 -2.68
C SER A 3 -13.15 5.58 -1.52
N PHE A 4 -13.13 4.66 -0.56
CA PHE A 4 -12.20 4.70 0.58
C PHE A 4 -10.82 4.14 0.23
N ILE A 5 -10.65 3.57 -0.96
CA ILE A 5 -9.43 2.90 -1.40
C ILE A 5 -8.20 3.82 -1.33
N PRO A 6 -8.24 5.09 -1.79
CA PRO A 6 -7.11 6.00 -1.63
C PRO A 6 -6.69 6.22 -0.19
N GLU A 7 -7.65 6.29 0.73
CA GLU A 7 -7.38 6.50 2.14
C GLU A 7 -6.79 5.26 2.81
N VAL A 8 -7.28 4.07 2.45
CA VAL A 8 -6.71 2.79 2.92
C VAL A 8 -5.27 2.63 2.45
N ILE A 9 -4.97 2.90 1.18
CA ILE A 9 -3.61 2.80 0.64
C ILE A 9 -2.68 3.82 1.34
N ARG A 10 -3.17 5.04 1.61
CA ARG A 10 -2.41 6.03 2.38
C ARG A 10 -2.07 5.52 3.78
N VAL A 11 -3.03 4.94 4.50
CA VAL A 11 -2.79 4.36 5.83
C VAL A 11 -1.80 3.20 5.76
N PHE A 12 -1.89 2.35 4.75
CA PHE A 12 -0.92 1.27 4.55
C PHE A 12 0.50 1.80 4.33
N GLY A 13 0.66 2.86 3.53
CA GLY A 13 1.94 3.54 3.35
C GLY A 13 2.52 4.07 4.67
N GLN A 14 1.67 4.62 5.55
CA GLN A 14 2.07 5.07 6.89
C GLN A 14 2.52 3.91 7.78
N ILE A 15 1.78 2.81 7.81
CA ILE A 15 2.11 1.62 8.62
C ILE A 15 3.45 1.01 8.19
N VAL A 16 3.67 0.87 6.88
CA VAL A 16 4.90 0.29 6.34
C VAL A 16 6.13 1.14 6.72
N MET A 17 5.98 2.48 6.70
CA MET A 17 7.03 3.42 7.06
C MET A 17 7.22 3.63 8.57
N SER A 18 6.25 3.24 9.40
CA SER A 18 6.32 3.44 10.84
C SER A 18 7.46 2.64 11.47
N SER A 19 8.29 3.27 12.30
CA SER A 19 9.34 2.57 13.07
C SER A 19 8.79 1.80 14.27
N GLU A 20 7.55 2.09 14.70
CA GLU A 20 6.91 1.49 15.87
C GLU A 20 6.26 0.14 15.53
N GLU A 21 5.91 -0.06 14.26
CA GLU A 21 5.22 -1.26 13.80
C GLU A 21 6.17 -2.43 13.58
N SER A 22 5.75 -3.62 14.00
CA SER A 22 6.56 -4.83 13.85
C SER A 22 6.67 -5.27 12.38
N SER A 23 7.72 -6.02 12.07
CA SER A 23 7.93 -6.60 10.74
C SER A 23 6.77 -7.50 10.29
N GLU A 24 6.10 -8.17 11.23
CA GLU A 24 4.94 -9.02 10.95
C GLU A 24 3.73 -8.19 10.49
N VAL A 25 3.42 -7.09 11.18
CA VAL A 25 2.33 -6.18 10.80
C VAL A 25 2.57 -5.62 9.40
N LYS A 26 3.80 -5.16 9.13
CA LYS A 26 4.18 -4.64 7.80
C LYS A 26 4.03 -5.70 6.71
N ALA A 27 4.39 -6.95 6.99
CA ALA A 27 4.22 -8.06 6.05
C ALA A 27 2.74 -8.37 5.77
N GLN A 28 1.87 -8.32 6.79
CA GLN A 28 0.43 -8.50 6.62
C GLN A 28 -0.19 -7.37 5.79
N VAL A 29 0.20 -6.13 6.05
CA VAL A 29 -0.23 -4.96 5.27
C VAL A 29 0.25 -5.04 3.83
N GLY A 30 1.51 -5.42 3.60
CA GLY A 30 2.06 -5.65 2.26
C GLY A 30 1.26 -6.68 1.47
N ARG A 31 0.92 -7.82 2.08
CA ARG A 31 0.06 -8.83 1.46
C ARG A 31 -1.35 -8.32 1.15
N ALA A 32 -1.95 -7.55 2.06
CA ALA A 32 -3.26 -6.95 1.82
C ALA A 32 -3.20 -5.95 0.66
N PHE A 33 -2.13 -5.17 0.56
CA PHE A 33 -1.86 -4.29 -0.57
C PHE A 33 -1.74 -5.06 -1.89
N CYS A 34 -0.96 -6.15 -1.94
CA CYS A 34 -0.87 -7.00 -3.14
C CYS A 34 -2.25 -7.51 -3.59
N HIS A 35 -3.10 -7.91 -2.64
CA HIS A 35 -4.45 -8.35 -2.96
C HIS A 35 -5.30 -7.20 -3.55
N LEU A 36 -5.20 -5.99 -2.99
CA LEU A 36 -5.85 -4.81 -3.55
C LEU A 36 -5.34 -4.50 -4.97
N VAL A 37 -4.04 -4.58 -5.24
CA VAL A 37 -3.48 -4.43 -6.58
C VAL A 37 -4.12 -5.43 -7.54
N SER A 38 -4.24 -6.71 -7.15
CA SER A 38 -4.88 -7.73 -7.99
C SER A 38 -6.37 -7.48 -8.23
N CYS A 39 -7.10 -6.91 -7.25
CA CYS A 39 -8.53 -6.61 -7.40
C CYS A 39 -8.81 -5.36 -8.25
N TYR A 40 -7.98 -4.32 -8.11
CA TYR A 40 -8.22 -3.00 -8.73
C TYR A 40 -7.39 -2.77 -9.99
N GLY A 41 -6.34 -3.56 -10.23
CA GLY A 41 -5.46 -3.48 -11.40
C GLY A 41 -4.95 -2.06 -11.64
N ASP A 42 -5.11 -1.58 -12.87
CA ASP A 42 -4.64 -0.26 -13.31
C ASP A 42 -5.31 0.90 -12.57
N GLN A 43 -6.48 0.70 -11.95
CA GLN A 43 -7.16 1.74 -11.17
C GLN A 43 -6.36 2.14 -9.92
N ILE A 44 -5.40 1.32 -9.50
CA ILE A 44 -4.54 1.61 -8.35
C ILE A 44 -3.41 2.58 -8.69
N GLN A 45 -2.98 2.66 -9.95
CA GLN A 45 -1.87 3.50 -10.40
C GLN A 45 -2.05 5.00 -10.09
N PRO A 46 -3.18 5.66 -10.43
CA PRO A 46 -3.37 7.07 -10.09
C PRO A 46 -3.41 7.30 -8.57
N ILE A 47 -3.84 6.31 -7.80
CA ILE A 47 -3.85 6.38 -6.33
C ILE A 47 -2.41 6.33 -5.80
N MET A 48 -1.61 5.39 -6.31
CA MET A 48 -0.18 5.27 -5.96
C MET A 48 0.60 6.53 -6.34
N GLY A 49 0.30 7.15 -7.49
CA GLY A 49 0.90 8.40 -7.91
C GLY A 49 0.53 9.62 -7.05
N SER A 50 -0.49 9.52 -6.20
CA SER A 50 -0.88 10.59 -5.26
C SER A 50 -0.18 10.50 -3.90
N LEU A 51 0.55 9.42 -3.64
CA LEU A 51 1.28 9.21 -2.38
C LEU A 51 2.67 9.85 -2.44
N PRO A 52 3.27 10.17 -1.27
CA PRO A 52 4.70 10.46 -1.19
C PRO A 52 5.54 9.34 -1.81
N PRO A 53 6.59 9.65 -2.58
CA PRO A 53 7.40 8.65 -3.29
C PRO A 53 7.93 7.52 -2.38
N ASP A 54 8.36 7.85 -1.17
CA ASP A 54 8.89 6.86 -0.23
C ASP A 54 7.82 5.84 0.21
N GLN A 55 6.58 6.30 0.43
CA GLN A 55 5.47 5.43 0.80
C GLN A 55 5.05 4.54 -0.37
N ALA A 56 4.95 5.11 -1.58
CA ALA A 56 4.63 4.37 -2.78
C ALA A 56 5.68 3.28 -3.06
N ASN A 57 6.97 3.63 -3.00
CA ASN A 57 8.07 2.69 -3.22
C ASN A 57 8.08 1.58 -2.17
N ALA A 58 7.83 1.90 -0.91
CA ALA A 58 7.79 0.90 0.16
C ALA A 58 6.64 -0.11 -0.05
N LEU A 59 5.45 0.36 -0.46
CA LEU A 59 4.32 -0.51 -0.80
C LEU A 59 4.59 -1.36 -2.04
N LEU A 60 5.17 -0.78 -3.09
CA LEU A 60 5.55 -1.50 -4.32
C LEU A 60 6.61 -2.57 -4.06
N ALA A 61 7.52 -2.36 -3.11
CA ALA A 61 8.51 -3.37 -2.71
C ALA A 61 7.87 -4.64 -2.14
N PHE A 62 6.66 -4.56 -1.56
CA PHE A 62 5.89 -5.74 -1.16
C PHE A 62 5.18 -6.41 -2.35
N ALA A 63 4.69 -5.62 -3.30
CA ALA A 63 4.08 -6.15 -4.53
C ALA A 63 5.05 -6.93 -5.41
N ASN A 64 6.32 -6.51 -5.47
CA ASN A 64 7.36 -7.18 -6.27
C ASN A 64 8.00 -8.40 -5.58
N LYS A 65 7.61 -8.73 -4.35
CA LYS A 65 8.18 -9.86 -3.59
C LYS A 65 7.42 -11.18 -3.76
N HIS A 66 6.40 -11.23 -4.61
CA HIS A 66 5.54 -12.40 -4.83
C HIS A 66 5.29 -12.67 -6.30
#